data_AF-A0A318TZ55-F1
#
_entry.id   AF-A0A318TZ55-F1
#
_cell.length_a   1.000
_cell.length_b   1.000
_cell.length_c   1.000
_cell.angle_alpha   90.00
_cell.angle_beta   90.00
_cell.angle_gamma   90.00
#
_symmetry.space_group_name_H-M   'P 1'
#
loop_
_entity.id
_entity.type
_entity.pdbx_description
1 polymer ?
#
loop_
_entity_poly.entity_id
_entity_poly.type
_entity_poly.pdbx_seq_one_letter_code
_entity_poly.pdbx_strand_id
1 'polypeptide(L)' 'MRCGSKCFLVEYEVNGEKQTKSIIARSPVEARKTIRYKYGSEPQILSVREDKRE' A
#
# COMPACT_ATOMS: atom_id res chain seq x y z
N MET A 1 5.01 -19.53 -8.11
CA MET A 1 5.28 -18.08 -8.01
C MET A 1 4.29 -17.33 -8.91
N ARG A 2 3.56 -16.33 -8.39
CA ARG A 2 2.73 -15.47 -9.24
C ARG A 2 3.65 -14.44 -9.90
N CYS A 3 4.11 -14.70 -11.14
CA CYS A 3 4.95 -13.77 -11.90
C CYS A 3 4.32 -12.37 -11.95
N GLY A 4 5.12 -11.33 -11.66
CA GLY A 4 4.74 -9.92 -11.84
C GLY A 4 4.31 -9.14 -10.59
N SER A 5 4.27 -9.76 -9.40
CA SER A 5 4.00 -9.02 -8.17
C SER A 5 5.26 -8.27 -7.70
N LYS A 6 5.11 -6.97 -7.41
CA LYS A 6 6.14 -6.10 -6.85
C LYS A 6 5.78 -5.72 -5.42
N CYS A 7 6.77 -5.28 -4.65
CA CYS A 7 6.54 -4.69 -3.34
C CYS A 7 6.25 -3.20 -3.50
N PHE A 8 5.19 -2.72 -2.85
CA PHE A 8 4.81 -1.32 -2.76
C PHE A 8 4.78 -0.91 -1.30
N LEU A 9 5.44 0.20 -0.97
CA LEU A 9 5.31 0.87 0.32
C LEU A 9 4.13 1.85 0.23
N VAL A 10 3.13 1.63 1.08
CA VAL A 10 1.97 2.51 1.20
C VAL A 10 2.05 3.22 2.54
N GLU A 11 2.11 4.55 2.48
CA GLU A 11 2.01 5.44 3.63
C GLU A 11 0.57 5.90 3.74
N TYR A 12 -0.04 5.66 4.90
CA TYR A 12 -1.41 6.06 5.18
C TYR A 12 -1.56 6.51 6.63
N GLU A 13 -2.48 7.43 6.87
CA GLU A 13 -2.83 7.89 8.20
C GLU A 13 -4.14 7.25 8.65
N VAL A 14 -4.16 6.69 9.85
CA VAL A 14 -5.36 6.14 10.48
C VAL A 14 -5.38 6.57 11.94
N ASN A 15 -6.51 7.10 12.42
CA ASN A 15 -6.64 7.66 13.77
C ASN A 15 -5.60 8.74 14.12
N GLY A 16 -5.15 9.52 13.12
CA GLY A 16 -4.13 10.55 13.30
C GLY A 16 -2.69 10.04 13.40
N GLU A 17 -2.48 8.73 13.27
CA GLU A 17 -1.14 8.11 13.25
C GLU A 17 -0.74 7.72 11.84
N LYS A 18 0.44 8.17 11.42
CA LYS A 18 1.06 7.78 10.16
C LYS A 18 1.62 6.37 10.26
N GLN A 19 1.18 5.50 9.38
CA GLN A 19 1.67 4.14 9.25
C GLN A 19 2.19 3.88 7.85
N THR A 20 3.24 3.06 7.79
CA THR A 20 3.84 2.62 6.53
C THR A 20 3.75 1.12 6.45
N LYS A 21 3.20 0.60 5.36
CA LYS A 21 3.04 -0.84 5.15
C LYS A 21 3.51 -1.26 3.77
N SER A 22 4.27 -2.35 3.73
CA SER A 22 4.64 -3.02 2.48
C SER A 22 3.52 -3.95 2.00
N ILE A 23 3.14 -3.80 0.74
CA ILE A 23 2.10 -4.60 0.08
C ILE A 23 2.65 -5.20 -1.19
N ILE A 24 2.45 -6.50 -1.35
CA ILE A 24 2.78 -7.21 -2.58
C ILE A 24 1.59 -7.05 -3.55
N ALA A 25 1.77 -6.32 -4.64
CA ALA A 25 0.73 -6.05 -5.64
C ALA A 25 1.33 -5.98 -7.05
N ARG A 26 0.52 -6.02 -8.11
CA ARG A 26 1.02 -5.85 -9.50
C ARG A 26 1.07 -4.39 -9.92
N SER A 27 0.33 -3.54 -9.24
CA SER A 27 0.21 -2.11 -9.55
C SER A 27 -0.02 -1.28 -8.28
N PRO A 28 0.31 0.02 -8.29
CA PRO A 28 0.04 0.91 -7.16
C PRO A 28 -1.46 1.06 -6.88
N VAL A 29 -2.33 0.88 -7.89
CA VAL A 29 -3.79 0.91 -7.72
C VAL A 29 -4.26 -0.28 -6.88
N GLU A 30 -3.73 -1.47 -7.16
CA GLU A 30 -4.02 -2.69 -6.42
C GLU A 30 -3.48 -2.62 -4.98
N ALA A 31 -2.33 -1.98 -4.77
CA ALA A 31 -1.81 -1.70 -3.43
C ALA A 31 -2.76 -0.80 -2.61
N ARG A 32 -3.31 0.27 -3.22
CA ARG A 32 -4.32 1.13 -2.55
C ARG A 32 -5.60 0.38 -2.22
N LYS A 33 -6.10 -0.43 -3.16
CA LYS A 33 -7.29 -1.26 -2.94
C LYS A 33 -7.09 -2.20 -1.75
N THR A 34 -5.89 -2.77 -1.61
CA THR A 34 -5.58 -3.67 -0.49
C THR A 34 -5.65 -2.95 0.86
N ILE A 35 -5.10 -1.72 0.96
CA ILE A 35 -5.26 -0.90 2.18
C ILE A 35 -6.73 -0.60 2.44
N ARG A 36 -7.47 -0.16 1.42
CA ARG A 36 -8.89 0.18 1.55
C ARG A 36 -9.77 -1.01 1.90
N TYR A 37 -9.44 -2.20 1.41
CA TYR A 37 -10.13 -3.44 1.79
C TYR A 37 -9.83 -3.84 3.24
N LYS A 38 -8.59 -3.64 3.68
CA LYS A 38 -8.13 -4.06 5.03
C LYS A 38 -8.60 -3.13 6.14
N TYR A 39 -8.67 -1.82 5.88
CA TYR A 39 -8.94 -0.78 6.88
C TYR A 39 -10.21 0.03 6.56
N GLY A 40 -10.96 -0.34 5.52
CA GLY A 40 -12.19 0.36 5.13
C GLY A 40 -11.93 1.73 4.48
N SER A 41 -12.84 2.68 4.71
CA SER A 41 -12.72 4.07 4.20
C SER A 41 -12.04 5.02 5.19
N GLU A 42 -11.60 4.52 6.35
CA GLU A 42 -10.91 5.30 7.39
C GLU A 42 -9.50 5.80 7.00
N PRO A 43 -8.61 4.99 6.40
CA PRO A 43 -7.24 5.43 6.20
C PRO A 43 -7.12 6.46 5.08
N GLN A 44 -6.50 7.60 5.38
CA GLN A 44 -6.08 8.56 4.36
C GLN A 44 -4.75 8.12 3.75
N ILE A 45 -4.78 7.63 2.52
CA ILE A 45 -3.56 7.22 1.81
C ILE A 45 -2.78 8.48 1.41
N LEU A 46 -1.60 8.66 1.98
CA LEU A 46 -0.72 9.80 1.72
C LEU A 46 0.17 9.55 0.50
N SER A 47 0.77 8.37 0.42
CA SER A 47 1.73 8.04 -0.64
C SER A 47 1.75 6.55 -0.95
N VAL A 48 2.04 6.21 -2.20
CA VAL A 48 2.24 4.83 -2.67
C VAL A 48 3.46 4.81 -3.56
N ARG A 49 4.49 4.08 -3.15
CA ARG A 49 5.75 3.98 -3.86
C ARG A 49 6.12 2.51 -4.06
N GLU A 50 6.76 2.21 -5.18
CA GLU A 50 7.31 0.88 -5.41
C GLU A 50 8.59 0.75 -4.57
N ASP A 51 8.71 -0.33 -3.79
CA ASP A 51 9.94 -0.73 -3.10
C ASP A 51 10.90 -1.28 -4.16
N LYS A 52 11.58 -0.36 -4.86
CA LYS A 52 12.72 -0.70 -5.68
C LYS A 52 13.88 -0.91 -4.72
N ARG A 53 14.18 -2.17 -4.40
CA ARG A 53 15.50 -2.52 -3.89
C ARG A 53 16.47 -2.30 -5.06
N GLU A 54 17.11 -1.14 -5.08
CA GLU A 54 18.30 -0.89 -5.90
C GLU A 54 19.44 -1.83 -5.49
#